data_AF-A0A6P5S2U0-F1
#
_entry.id   AF-A0A6P5S2U0-F1
#
_cell.length_a   1.000
_cell.length_b   1.000
_cell.length_c   1.000
_cell.angle_alpha   90.00
_cell.angle_beta   90.00
_cell.angle_gamma   90.00
#
_symmetry.space_group_name_H-M   'P 1'
#
loop_
_entity.id
_entity.type
_entity.pdbx_description
1 polymer ?
#
loop_
_entity_poly.entity_id
_entity_poly.type
_entity_poly.pdbx_seq_one_letter_code
_entity_poly.pdbx_strand_id
1 'polypeptide(L)'
;MYGVPEAYEVTGSAKNGISDSNEENSSSGHSKDVSSFSSVSDTKVKKEVEYDQQKDLRTLAELICSGAVQPEWAGEVQPEWAGDIIRSNSMFNPLFKPSFNEVETKCMEVYEEKKMETKKILGNFNGQISLSVDILRCENHIDPRYCGDYLCLSAHFVDENWKLEKRVLCFCSRSVSGPSDDSLHGYEDWGIENKIRAVTVNNGKCYKEMVEHVKRHIQEKKEFQLNPVLPVYCCGEIFRVMVQDAFDKIEDIVRKVQQVHSFKTSEPLWSTIWLNLQEAVKSWSTGELSTKDVIGSNDVPSPEEWKKVEGVCKIIGSIDEVSEALFYTTPLTPNVYLYHLHELHGILTKMSTDSDSFNRTIVKDMLKKFYEYLDNDMFLLLTMSAALDPRFKMRYIEFFCSEVKRKDEKTQVAIVLWAMQELFDDYVIRFPTEGESCRPRRWKRSFRVVKDYQQFISSNDHPAKKSDLDRYLEEPVLPWSPDFNALSWWRTAGTAYPTLSRMARDFLAMPMSLSTGNGVYYTVSKPADEHIVCLKPDLMNALMCTRSWV
;
A
#
# COMPACT_ATOMS: atom_id res chain seq x y z
N MET A 1 -5.66 25.97 -9.28
CA MET A 1 -4.41 26.52 -9.86
C MET A 1 -3.31 25.54 -9.53
N TYR A 2 -2.90 24.71 -10.48
CA TYR A 2 -1.80 23.75 -10.31
C TYR A 2 -0.63 24.20 -11.19
N GLY A 3 0.49 24.48 -10.53
CA GLY A 3 1.74 24.91 -11.15
C GLY A 3 2.50 23.73 -11.76
N VAL A 4 3.05 23.98 -12.94
CA VAL A 4 3.94 23.11 -13.72
C VAL A 4 5.34 23.15 -13.09
N PRO A 5 6.07 22.02 -12.93
CA PRO A 5 7.46 22.07 -12.50
C PRO A 5 8.40 22.50 -13.64
N GLU A 6 9.29 23.43 -13.31
CA GLU A 6 10.31 24.04 -14.17
C GLU A 6 11.31 23.01 -14.75
N ALA A 7 11.63 23.21 -16.03
CA ALA A 7 12.69 22.50 -16.75
C ALA A 7 14.06 23.11 -16.41
N TYR A 8 15.05 22.25 -16.19
CA TYR A 8 16.45 22.61 -15.98
C TYR A 8 17.06 23.19 -17.26
N GLU A 9 17.47 24.45 -17.23
CA GLU A 9 18.30 25.09 -18.26
C GLU A 9 19.75 24.59 -18.17
N VAL A 10 20.23 23.93 -19.24
CA VAL A 10 21.66 23.71 -19.49
C VAL A 10 22.14 24.83 -20.42
N THR A 11 22.98 25.70 -19.87
CA THR A 11 23.67 26.78 -20.59
C THR A 11 24.59 26.22 -21.69
N GLY A 12 24.29 26.53 -22.94
CA GLY A 12 25.12 26.20 -24.10
C GLY A 12 25.24 27.40 -25.04
N SER A 13 26.32 28.17 -24.87
CA SER A 13 26.70 29.31 -25.72
C SER A 13 27.08 28.84 -27.13
N ALA A 14 26.35 29.29 -28.15
CA ALA A 14 26.82 29.26 -29.54
C ALA A 14 26.39 30.54 -30.28
N LYS A 15 27.40 31.30 -30.72
CA LYS A 15 27.28 32.47 -31.59
C LYS A 15 26.84 32.01 -32.98
N ASN A 16 25.74 32.59 -33.49
CA ASN A 16 25.45 32.57 -34.93
C ASN A 16 25.71 33.97 -35.51
N GLY A 17 26.63 34.01 -36.46
CA GLY A 17 26.71 35.06 -37.48
C GLY A 17 25.81 34.68 -38.65
N ILE A 18 24.86 35.57 -38.92
CA ILE A 18 24.10 35.83 -40.15
C ILE A 18 25.11 35.94 -41.33
N SER A 19 24.88 35.56 -42.59
CA SER A 19 23.75 35.75 -43.52
C SER A 19 24.09 35.06 -44.86
N ASP A 20 23.05 34.62 -45.59
CA ASP A 20 22.75 34.90 -47.01
C ASP A 20 23.81 34.55 -48.07
N SER A 21 23.49 34.04 -49.26
CA SER A 21 22.23 33.89 -50.01
C SER A 21 22.60 33.34 -51.39
N ASN A 22 21.60 32.76 -52.07
CA ASN A 22 21.42 32.78 -53.53
C ASN A 22 22.40 31.94 -54.37
N GLU A 23 22.02 31.34 -55.49
CA GLU A 23 20.77 31.18 -56.24
C GLU A 23 21.10 30.18 -57.37
N GLU A 24 20.08 29.54 -57.91
CA GLU A 24 19.89 29.25 -59.36
C GLU A 24 20.98 28.50 -60.16
N ASN A 25 20.70 27.71 -61.19
CA ASN A 25 19.54 27.02 -61.74
C ASN A 25 20.11 26.25 -62.96
N SER A 26 19.32 25.33 -63.49
CA SER A 26 19.27 24.95 -64.91
C SER A 26 20.34 24.02 -65.53
N SER A 27 19.85 22.81 -65.81
CA SER A 27 19.70 22.19 -67.13
C SER A 27 20.88 21.58 -67.91
N SER A 28 20.70 20.27 -68.14
CA SER A 28 20.83 19.50 -69.39
C SER A 28 22.22 19.30 -70.02
N GLY A 29 22.56 18.03 -70.24
CA GLY A 29 23.65 17.66 -71.16
C GLY A 29 23.99 16.18 -71.13
N HIS A 30 23.75 15.50 -72.24
CA HIS A 30 23.96 14.08 -72.49
C HIS A 30 25.44 13.62 -72.46
N SER A 31 25.62 12.37 -72.01
CA SER A 31 26.42 11.30 -72.67
C SER A 31 27.96 11.29 -72.58
N LYS A 32 28.41 10.18 -71.96
CA LYS A 32 29.51 9.25 -72.34
C LYS A 32 30.96 9.49 -71.87
N ASP A 33 31.43 8.39 -71.25
CA ASP A 33 32.76 7.77 -71.33
C ASP A 33 33.95 8.52 -70.72
N VAL A 34 34.98 7.92 -70.11
CA VAL A 34 35.33 6.62 -69.51
C VAL A 34 36.74 6.89 -68.96
N SER A 35 37.09 6.35 -67.79
CA SER A 35 38.46 6.21 -67.24
C SER A 35 39.18 7.51 -66.87
N SER A 36 40.01 7.62 -65.83
CA SER A 36 40.36 6.77 -64.69
C SER A 36 41.34 7.63 -63.89
N PHE A 37 41.07 7.92 -62.62
CA PHE A 37 42.14 8.17 -61.67
C PHE A 37 41.64 7.79 -60.28
N SER A 38 42.08 6.62 -59.85
CA SER A 38 41.94 6.12 -58.49
C SER A 38 42.77 6.98 -57.55
N SER A 39 42.14 7.58 -56.55
CA SER A 39 42.85 8.00 -55.34
C SER A 39 42.01 7.71 -54.11
N VAL A 40 42.39 6.60 -53.47
CA VAL A 40 42.42 6.38 -52.02
C VAL A 40 41.08 6.43 -51.30
N SER A 41 40.57 5.23 -51.00
CA SER A 41 39.54 4.93 -50.02
C SER A 41 39.93 5.42 -48.62
N ASP A 42 39.24 6.45 -48.13
CA ASP A 42 39.04 6.64 -46.69
C ASP A 42 37.68 6.03 -46.32
N THR A 43 37.73 4.74 -45.94
CA THR A 43 36.60 3.99 -45.43
C THR A 43 36.24 4.50 -44.03
N LYS A 44 35.54 5.63 -43.93
CA LYS A 44 34.74 5.93 -42.73
C LYS A 44 33.48 5.08 -42.82
N VAL A 45 33.57 3.87 -42.26
CA VAL A 45 32.42 3.01 -41.96
C VAL A 45 31.43 3.83 -41.15
N LYS A 46 30.37 4.34 -41.79
CA LYS A 46 29.12 4.67 -41.10
C LYS A 46 28.62 3.35 -40.55
N LYS A 47 28.72 3.14 -39.23
CA LYS A 47 27.93 2.08 -38.58
C LYS A 47 26.47 2.42 -38.86
N GLU A 48 25.85 1.71 -39.78
CA GLU A 48 24.40 1.60 -39.79
C GLU A 48 24.02 1.01 -38.44
N VAL A 49 23.32 1.79 -37.62
CA VAL A 49 22.71 1.26 -36.40
C VAL A 49 21.55 0.41 -36.89
N GLU A 50 21.80 -0.89 -37.00
CA GLU A 50 20.78 -1.87 -37.37
C GLU A 50 19.64 -1.78 -36.33
N TYR A 51 18.41 -1.63 -36.83
CA TYR A 51 17.23 -1.54 -35.98
C TYR A 51 17.00 -2.87 -35.27
N ASP A 52 17.16 -2.86 -33.94
CA ASP A 52 16.90 -4.02 -33.08
C ASP A 52 15.46 -4.02 -32.59
N GLN A 53 14.59 -4.72 -33.31
CA GLN A 53 13.18 -4.90 -32.94
C GLN A 53 13.00 -5.58 -31.57
N GLN A 54 13.95 -6.42 -31.13
CA GLN A 54 13.84 -7.10 -29.84
C GLN A 54 14.04 -6.15 -28.67
N LYS A 55 14.87 -5.12 -28.85
CA LYS A 55 15.05 -4.05 -27.87
C LYS A 55 13.75 -3.27 -27.66
N ASP A 56 13.09 -2.87 -28.75
CA ASP A 56 11.81 -2.15 -28.67
C ASP A 56 10.71 -3.03 -28.06
N LEU A 57 10.66 -4.32 -28.43
CA LEU A 57 9.74 -5.29 -27.84
C LEU A 57 9.94 -5.46 -26.34
N ARG A 58 11.19 -5.61 -25.89
CA ARG A 58 11.52 -5.69 -24.46
C ARG A 58 11.13 -4.42 -23.72
N THR A 59 11.42 -3.26 -24.32
CA THR A 59 11.11 -1.98 -23.69
C THR A 59 9.59 -1.78 -23.56
N LEU A 60 8.81 -2.16 -24.57
CA LEU A 60 7.35 -2.14 -24.49
C LEU A 60 6.84 -3.09 -23.39
N ALA A 61 7.38 -4.30 -23.29
CA ALA A 61 7.01 -5.24 -22.24
C ALA A 61 7.32 -4.70 -20.83
N GLU A 62 8.49 -4.09 -20.62
CA GLU A 62 8.86 -3.45 -19.35
C GLU A 62 7.92 -2.30 -18.97
N LEU A 63 7.44 -1.50 -19.95
CA LEU A 63 6.43 -0.46 -19.72
C LEU A 63 5.06 -1.02 -19.33
N ILE A 64 4.64 -2.13 -19.94
CA ILE A 64 3.38 -2.80 -19.61
C ILE A 64 3.47 -3.45 -18.22
N CYS A 65 4.57 -4.16 -17.94
CA CYS A 65 4.86 -4.80 -16.64
C CYS A 65 4.98 -3.78 -15.49
N SER A 66 5.48 -2.57 -15.74
CA SER A 66 5.50 -1.49 -14.74
C SER A 66 4.16 -0.77 -14.59
N GLY A 67 3.18 -1.06 -15.46
CA GLY A 67 1.88 -0.36 -15.47
C GLY A 67 1.93 1.04 -16.07
N ALA A 68 3.08 1.47 -16.61
CA ALA A 68 3.20 2.75 -17.34
C ALA A 68 2.36 2.76 -18.62
N VAL A 69 2.07 1.57 -19.16
CA VAL A 69 1.17 1.35 -20.29
C VAL A 69 0.08 0.37 -19.87
N GLN A 70 -1.19 0.79 -20.04
CA GLN A 70 -2.33 -0.09 -19.79
C GLN A 70 -2.58 -0.98 -21.01
N PRO A 71 -2.65 -2.30 -20.83
CA PRO A 71 -3.02 -3.20 -21.90
C PRO A 71 -4.53 -3.14 -22.16
N GLU A 72 -4.97 -2.38 -23.14
CA GLU A 72 -6.37 -2.46 -23.62
C GLU A 72 -6.52 -3.71 -24.50
N TRP A 73 -6.56 -4.91 -23.89
CA TRP A 73 -6.59 -6.21 -24.58
C TRP A 73 -8.01 -6.78 -24.76
N ALA A 74 -9.00 -5.93 -24.95
CA ALA A 74 -10.38 -6.35 -25.11
C ALA A 74 -10.62 -7.03 -26.48
N GLY A 75 -10.63 -8.37 -26.49
CA GLY A 75 -11.07 -9.20 -27.62
C GLY A 75 -10.00 -9.55 -28.66
N GLU A 76 -10.32 -10.48 -29.58
CA GLU A 76 -9.45 -11.02 -30.64
C GLU A 76 -9.01 -9.97 -31.71
N VAL A 77 -9.21 -8.69 -31.47
CA VAL A 77 -8.89 -7.60 -32.41
C VAL A 77 -7.49 -7.08 -32.11
N GLN A 78 -6.67 -6.87 -33.16
CA GLN A 78 -5.35 -6.27 -33.00
C GLN A 78 -5.46 -4.94 -32.26
N PRO A 79 -4.67 -4.72 -31.20
CA PRO A 79 -4.81 -3.53 -30.39
C PRO A 79 -4.38 -2.27 -31.16
N GLU A 80 -5.34 -1.41 -31.52
CA GLU A 80 -5.05 -0.08 -32.08
C GLU A 80 -4.19 0.77 -31.13
N TRP A 81 -4.32 0.56 -29.81
CA TRP A 81 -3.54 1.26 -28.77
C TRP A 81 -2.04 1.09 -28.93
N ALA A 82 -1.55 -0.07 -29.38
CA ALA A 82 -0.11 -0.29 -29.59
C ALA A 82 0.42 0.65 -30.67
N GLY A 83 -0.38 0.90 -31.72
CA GLY A 83 -0.06 1.87 -32.76
C GLY A 83 -0.01 3.31 -32.26
N ASP A 84 -0.89 3.70 -31.33
CA ASP A 84 -0.89 5.05 -30.74
C ASP A 84 0.28 5.26 -29.78
N ILE A 85 0.62 4.28 -28.96
CA ILE A 85 1.78 4.35 -28.05
C ILE A 85 3.08 4.40 -28.84
N ILE A 86 3.23 3.55 -29.85
CA ILE A 86 4.43 3.52 -30.69
C ILE A 86 4.58 4.83 -31.47
N ARG A 87 3.48 5.41 -31.99
CA ARG A 87 3.51 6.70 -32.72
C ARG A 87 3.76 7.90 -31.83
N SER A 88 3.21 7.90 -30.60
CA SER A 88 3.33 9.01 -29.66
C SER A 88 4.65 9.02 -28.90
N ASN A 89 5.35 7.89 -28.82
CA ASN A 89 6.55 7.76 -28.03
C ASN A 89 7.81 7.62 -28.90
N SER A 90 8.61 8.68 -28.92
CA SER A 90 9.86 8.78 -29.71
C SER A 90 10.93 7.71 -29.40
N MET A 91 10.75 6.95 -28.32
CA MET A 91 11.65 5.84 -27.95
C MET A 91 11.51 4.61 -28.86
N PHE A 92 10.37 4.45 -29.56
CA PHE A 92 10.13 3.33 -30.44
C PHE A 92 10.43 3.68 -31.90
N ASN A 93 10.93 2.71 -32.65
CA ASN A 93 11.06 2.86 -34.08
C ASN A 93 9.67 2.97 -34.73
N PRO A 94 9.41 3.90 -35.66
CA PRO A 94 8.12 3.99 -36.36
C PRO A 94 7.74 2.73 -37.17
N LEU A 95 8.70 1.87 -37.47
CA LEU A 95 8.49 0.57 -38.13
C LEU A 95 8.17 -0.56 -37.13
N PHE A 96 8.27 -0.30 -35.82
CA PHE A 96 7.94 -1.25 -34.78
C PHE A 96 6.44 -1.56 -34.80
N LYS A 97 6.09 -2.82 -35.10
CA LYS A 97 4.72 -3.31 -35.16
C LYS A 97 4.66 -4.69 -34.53
N PRO A 98 4.72 -4.79 -33.20
CA PRO A 98 4.71 -6.06 -32.51
C PRO A 98 3.33 -6.71 -32.60
N SER A 99 3.29 -8.03 -32.72
CA SER A 99 2.07 -8.81 -32.52
C SER A 99 1.76 -8.98 -31.05
N PHE A 100 0.49 -9.24 -30.73
CA PHE A 100 0.06 -9.51 -29.35
C PHE A 100 0.86 -10.64 -28.69
N ASN A 101 1.03 -11.76 -29.41
CA ASN A 101 1.76 -12.93 -28.89
C ASN A 101 3.24 -12.61 -28.60
N GLU A 102 3.88 -11.74 -29.41
CA GLU A 102 5.25 -11.30 -29.16
C GLU A 102 5.34 -10.47 -27.88
N VAL A 103 4.40 -9.55 -27.67
CA VAL A 103 4.33 -8.73 -26.44
C VAL A 103 4.02 -9.60 -25.23
N GLU A 104 3.02 -10.48 -25.30
CA GLU A 104 2.65 -11.42 -24.23
C GLU A 104 3.84 -12.29 -23.83
N THR A 105 4.52 -12.91 -24.80
CA THR A 105 5.71 -13.73 -24.55
C THR A 105 6.80 -12.92 -23.86
N LYS A 106 7.05 -11.68 -24.34
CA LYS A 106 8.08 -10.83 -23.76
C LYS A 106 7.72 -10.35 -22.34
N CYS A 107 6.46 -10.06 -22.06
CA CYS A 107 5.98 -9.76 -20.70
C CYS A 107 6.20 -10.94 -19.74
N MET A 108 5.95 -12.17 -20.19
CA MET A 108 6.19 -13.37 -19.40
C MET A 108 7.69 -13.60 -19.12
N GLU A 109 8.57 -13.33 -20.10
CA GLU A 109 10.02 -13.37 -19.88
C GLU A 109 10.46 -12.34 -18.81
N VAL A 110 9.99 -11.09 -18.91
CA VAL A 110 10.26 -10.04 -17.91
C VAL A 110 9.75 -10.45 -16.53
N TYR A 111 8.56 -11.04 -16.45
CA TYR A 111 8.01 -11.55 -15.20
C TYR A 111 8.89 -12.63 -14.57
N GLU A 112 9.34 -13.65 -15.32
CA GLU A 112 10.18 -14.70 -14.76
C GLU A 112 11.55 -14.16 -14.29
N GLU A 113 12.16 -13.24 -15.04
CA GLU A 113 13.38 -12.54 -14.62
C GLU A 113 13.16 -11.81 -13.28
N LYS A 114 12.10 -11.01 -13.18
CA LYS A 114 11.77 -10.23 -11.97
C LYS A 114 11.32 -11.09 -10.81
N LYS A 115 10.68 -12.23 -11.07
CA LYS A 115 10.29 -13.22 -10.05
C LYS A 115 11.53 -13.82 -9.40
N MET A 116 12.55 -14.16 -10.18
CA MET A 116 13.82 -14.67 -9.67
C MET A 116 14.58 -13.63 -8.84
N GLU A 117 14.61 -12.36 -9.29
CA GLU A 117 15.16 -11.24 -8.50
C GLU A 117 14.42 -11.08 -7.16
N THR A 118 13.09 -11.05 -7.19
CA THR A 118 12.25 -10.88 -6.01
C THR A 118 12.39 -12.06 -5.04
N LYS A 119 12.46 -13.29 -5.56
CA LYS A 119 12.68 -14.50 -4.75
C LYS A 119 14.03 -14.47 -4.07
N LYS A 120 15.07 -13.95 -4.73
CA LYS A 120 16.39 -13.72 -4.11
C LYS A 120 16.32 -12.65 -3.02
N ILE A 121 15.59 -11.54 -3.23
CA ILE A 121 15.40 -10.50 -2.22
C ILE A 121 14.72 -11.08 -0.97
N LEU A 122 13.56 -11.72 -1.13
CA LEU A 122 12.80 -12.31 -0.02
C LEU A 122 13.56 -13.46 0.65
N GLY A 123 14.24 -14.30 -0.13
CA GLY A 123 15.07 -15.40 0.37
C GLY A 123 16.28 -14.94 1.19
N ASN A 124 16.93 -13.84 0.80
CA ASN A 124 18.06 -13.27 1.53
C ASN A 124 17.66 -12.28 2.62
N PHE A 125 16.40 -11.85 2.67
CA PHE A 125 15.92 -10.89 3.66
C PHE A 125 16.14 -11.43 5.08
N ASN A 126 16.92 -10.70 5.88
CA ASN A 126 17.26 -11.06 7.24
C ASN A 126 16.29 -10.39 8.22
N GLY A 127 15.02 -10.78 8.17
CA GLY A 127 13.94 -10.25 9.00
C GLY A 127 12.65 -11.04 8.79
N GLN A 128 11.57 -10.59 9.41
CA GLN A 128 10.26 -11.19 9.27
C GLN A 128 9.39 -10.47 8.22
N ILE A 129 8.54 -11.24 7.54
CA ILE A 129 7.66 -10.78 6.46
C ILE A 129 6.21 -10.83 6.94
N SER A 130 5.44 -9.80 6.64
CA SER A 130 4.00 -9.77 6.86
C SER A 130 3.26 -10.03 5.55
N LEU A 131 2.25 -10.90 5.57
CA LEU A 131 1.41 -11.14 4.41
C LEU A 131 0.15 -10.28 4.48
N SER A 132 -0.40 -9.94 3.32
CA SER A 132 -1.78 -9.45 3.19
C SER A 132 -2.53 -10.28 2.17
N VAL A 133 -3.77 -10.66 2.48
CA VAL A 133 -4.69 -11.31 1.56
C VAL A 133 -5.86 -10.36 1.31
N ASP A 134 -5.91 -9.83 0.09
CA ASP A 134 -6.98 -8.96 -0.38
C ASP A 134 -7.86 -9.71 -1.38
N ILE A 135 -9.17 -9.46 -1.34
CA ILE A 135 -10.12 -10.02 -2.30
C ILE A 135 -10.76 -8.86 -3.03
N LEU A 136 -10.37 -8.73 -4.30
CA LEU A 136 -10.84 -7.72 -5.23
C LEU A 136 -12.03 -8.29 -5.99
N ARG A 137 -13.05 -7.48 -6.26
CA ARG A 137 -14.24 -7.94 -6.97
C ARG A 137 -14.34 -7.27 -8.33
N CYS A 138 -14.65 -8.04 -9.36
CA CYS A 138 -15.00 -7.51 -10.66
C CYS A 138 -16.48 -7.76 -10.93
N GLU A 139 -17.22 -6.70 -11.25
CA GLU A 139 -18.61 -6.78 -11.72
C GLU A 139 -18.66 -6.26 -13.16
N ASN A 140 -18.03 -7.02 -14.07
CA ASN A 140 -18.01 -6.68 -15.48
C ASN A 140 -19.41 -6.82 -16.10
N HIS A 141 -20.03 -5.68 -16.41
CA HIS A 141 -21.36 -5.62 -17.03
C HIS A 141 -21.38 -6.02 -18.51
N ILE A 142 -20.20 -6.13 -19.15
CA ILE A 142 -20.05 -6.40 -20.59
C ILE A 142 -19.84 -7.90 -20.84
N ASP A 143 -18.99 -8.57 -20.06
CA ASP A 143 -18.80 -10.03 -20.15
C ASP A 143 -18.82 -10.69 -18.75
N PRO A 144 -19.94 -11.36 -18.38
CA PRO A 144 -20.10 -12.02 -17.10
C PRO A 144 -19.07 -13.11 -16.80
N ARG A 145 -18.30 -13.59 -17.80
CA ARG A 145 -17.23 -14.58 -17.59
C ARG A 145 -16.07 -14.03 -16.76
N TYR A 146 -15.91 -12.71 -16.71
CA TYR A 146 -14.89 -12.02 -15.92
C TYR A 146 -15.47 -11.39 -14.64
N CYS A 147 -16.73 -11.70 -14.30
CA CYS A 147 -17.30 -11.40 -12.99
C CYS A 147 -16.82 -12.42 -11.97
N GLY A 148 -16.20 -11.96 -10.89
CA GLY A 148 -15.69 -12.86 -9.87
C GLY A 148 -14.92 -12.16 -8.76
N ASP A 149 -14.53 -12.98 -7.78
CA ASP A 149 -13.63 -12.59 -6.71
C ASP A 149 -12.20 -12.96 -7.13
N TYR A 150 -11.26 -12.04 -6.94
CA TYR A 150 -9.85 -12.21 -7.28
C TYR A 150 -9.02 -12.07 -6.02
N LEU A 151 -8.20 -13.07 -5.74
CA LEU A 151 -7.31 -13.07 -4.58
C LEU A 151 -6.00 -12.38 -4.94
N CYS A 152 -5.54 -11.46 -4.09
CA CYS A 152 -4.23 -10.82 -4.17
C CYS A 152 -3.45 -11.11 -2.88
N LEU A 153 -2.43 -11.94 -2.99
CA LEU A 153 -1.49 -12.23 -1.91
C LEU A 153 -0.25 -11.34 -2.05
N SER A 154 0.09 -10.58 -1.02
CA SER A 154 1.28 -9.71 -1.03
C SER A 154 2.16 -9.91 0.21
N ALA A 155 3.47 -9.79 0.03
CA ALA A 155 4.45 -9.69 1.10
C ALA A 155 4.79 -8.22 1.40
N HIS A 156 4.91 -7.91 2.68
CA HIS A 156 5.25 -6.60 3.22
C HIS A 156 6.44 -6.72 4.16
N PHE A 157 7.43 -5.87 3.96
CA PHE A 157 8.65 -5.82 4.76
C PHE A 157 9.26 -4.42 4.67
N VAL A 158 10.17 -4.09 5.59
CA VAL A 158 10.98 -2.88 5.49
C VAL A 158 12.39 -3.27 5.03
N ASP A 159 12.84 -2.69 3.91
CA ASP A 159 14.12 -3.03 3.30
C ASP A 159 15.33 -2.52 4.10
N GLU A 160 16.54 -2.81 3.61
CA GLU A 160 17.79 -2.35 4.25
C GLU A 160 17.97 -0.81 4.19
N ASN A 161 17.23 -0.13 3.31
CA ASN A 161 17.19 1.33 3.24
C ASN A 161 16.10 1.94 4.14
N TRP A 162 15.38 1.12 4.91
CA TRP A 162 14.25 1.51 5.75
C TRP A 162 13.06 2.08 4.97
N LYS A 163 12.84 1.57 3.77
CA LYS A 163 11.64 1.81 2.97
C LYS A 163 10.65 0.68 3.16
N LEU A 164 9.37 1.04 3.30
CA LEU A 164 8.29 0.07 3.33
C LEU A 164 8.07 -0.47 1.92
N GLU A 165 8.22 -1.79 1.77
CA GLU A 165 8.10 -2.49 0.50
C GLU A 165 6.85 -3.39 0.51
N LYS A 166 6.11 -3.37 -0.60
CA LYS A 166 5.02 -4.30 -0.89
C LYS A 166 5.36 -5.05 -2.17
N ARG A 167 5.31 -6.38 -2.13
CA ARG A 167 5.52 -7.26 -3.30
C ARG A 167 4.32 -8.20 -3.44
N VAL A 168 3.53 -8.03 -4.51
CA VAL A 168 2.49 -9.01 -4.86
C VAL A 168 3.16 -10.33 -5.22
N LEU A 169 2.74 -11.41 -4.58
CA LEU A 169 3.29 -12.76 -4.74
C LEU A 169 2.45 -13.61 -5.68
N CYS A 170 1.13 -13.43 -5.63
CA CYS A 170 0.16 -14.16 -6.41
C CYS A 170 -1.11 -13.31 -6.57
N PHE A 171 -1.66 -13.31 -7.79
CA PHE A 171 -2.96 -12.76 -8.12
C PHE A 171 -3.74 -13.74 -9.00
N CYS A 172 -4.87 -14.24 -8.53
CA CYS A 172 -5.63 -15.27 -9.25
C CYS A 172 -7.14 -15.10 -9.10
N SER A 173 -7.88 -15.65 -10.07
CA SER A 173 -9.33 -15.77 -9.98
C SER A 173 -9.67 -16.82 -8.94
N ARG A 174 -10.55 -16.48 -8.00
CA ARG A 174 -11.00 -17.36 -6.94
C ARG A 174 -12.19 -18.16 -7.44
N SER A 175 -12.00 -19.45 -7.69
CA SER A 175 -13.14 -20.35 -7.89
C SER A 175 -13.85 -20.54 -6.54
N VAL A 176 -15.16 -20.77 -6.53
CA VAL A 176 -16.03 -20.76 -5.32
C VAL A 176 -15.69 -21.87 -4.28
N SER A 177 -14.56 -22.58 -4.41
CA SER A 177 -14.18 -23.71 -3.56
C SER A 177 -13.48 -23.29 -2.25
N GLY A 178 -14.26 -22.94 -1.23
CA GLY A 178 -13.93 -23.12 0.20
C GLY A 178 -12.59 -22.55 0.74
N PRO A 179 -12.24 -22.87 2.00
CA PRO A 179 -10.98 -22.46 2.65
C PRO A 179 -9.76 -23.33 2.27
N SER A 180 -9.91 -24.35 1.42
CA SER A 180 -8.85 -25.23 0.91
C SER A 180 -8.36 -24.82 -0.48
N ASP A 181 -8.43 -23.52 -0.79
CA ASP A 181 -8.00 -22.96 -2.07
C ASP A 181 -6.47 -22.96 -2.13
N ASP A 182 -5.89 -23.77 -3.02
CA ASP A 182 -4.44 -23.87 -3.24
C ASP A 182 -3.78 -22.48 -3.45
N SER A 183 -4.56 -21.52 -3.97
CA SER A 183 -4.13 -20.13 -4.17
C SER A 183 -3.71 -19.42 -2.87
N LEU A 184 -4.27 -19.81 -1.72
CA LEU A 184 -3.90 -19.27 -0.41
C LEU A 184 -2.51 -19.69 0.03
N HIS A 185 -1.95 -20.74 -0.59
CA HIS A 185 -0.61 -21.27 -0.34
C HIS A 185 0.42 -20.73 -1.34
N GLY A 186 0.08 -19.73 -2.15
CA GLY A 186 0.99 -19.14 -3.14
C GLY A 186 2.29 -18.55 -2.57
N TYR A 187 2.41 -18.36 -1.24
CA TYR A 187 3.65 -17.97 -0.58
C TYR A 187 4.71 -19.09 -0.53
N GLU A 188 4.32 -20.36 -0.71
CA GLU A 188 5.23 -21.51 -0.67
C GLU A 188 6.22 -21.51 -1.83
N ASP A 189 5.77 -21.09 -3.01
CA ASP A 189 6.60 -20.92 -4.20
C ASP A 189 7.78 -19.96 -3.96
N TRP A 190 7.70 -19.13 -2.92
CA TRP A 190 8.71 -18.15 -2.54
C TRP A 190 9.69 -18.66 -1.49
N GLY A 191 9.39 -19.76 -0.78
CA GLY A 191 10.26 -20.32 0.27
C GLY A 191 10.44 -19.41 1.48
N ILE A 192 9.38 -18.69 1.88
CA ILE A 192 9.40 -17.68 2.94
C ILE A 192 8.62 -18.09 4.20
N GLU A 193 8.15 -19.32 4.30
CA GLU A 193 7.25 -19.84 5.36
C GLU A 193 7.80 -19.56 6.76
N ASN A 194 9.11 -19.79 6.94
CA ASN A 194 9.83 -19.57 8.19
C ASN A 194 9.97 -18.09 8.59
N LYS A 195 9.72 -17.16 7.67
CA LYS A 195 9.85 -15.71 7.87
C LYS A 195 8.51 -15.03 8.13
N ILE A 196 7.38 -15.71 7.92
CA ILE A 196 6.07 -15.08 8.03
C ILE A 196 5.74 -14.77 9.50
N ARG A 197 5.48 -13.49 9.80
CA ARG A 197 5.11 -13.02 11.15
C ARG A 197 3.63 -12.78 11.31
N ALA A 198 3.00 -12.17 10.33
CA ALA A 198 1.62 -11.73 10.41
C ALA A 198 0.89 -11.97 9.09
N VAL A 199 -0.44 -12.11 9.17
CA VAL A 199 -1.32 -12.21 8.00
C VAL A 199 -2.45 -11.20 8.17
N THR A 200 -2.54 -10.26 7.24
CA THR A 200 -3.54 -9.21 7.23
C THR A 200 -4.69 -9.58 6.33
N VAL A 201 -5.92 -9.43 6.82
CA VAL A 201 -7.14 -9.72 6.07
C VAL A 201 -8.25 -8.71 6.35
N ASN A 202 -9.31 -8.84 5.57
CA ASN A 202 -10.55 -8.13 5.83
C ASN A 202 -11.30 -8.68 7.08
N ASN A 203 -12.19 -7.90 7.68
CA ASN A 203 -12.75 -8.16 9.03
C ASN A 203 -13.98 -9.09 9.01
N GLY A 204 -14.43 -9.50 7.81
CA GLY A 204 -15.58 -10.37 7.61
C GLY A 204 -15.36 -11.80 8.13
N LYS A 205 -16.46 -12.49 8.48
CA LYS A 205 -16.42 -13.83 9.07
C LYS A 205 -15.68 -14.86 8.21
N CYS A 206 -15.91 -14.87 6.89
CA CYS A 206 -15.24 -15.77 5.97
C CYS A 206 -13.70 -15.60 5.94
N TYR A 207 -13.21 -14.37 6.16
CA TYR A 207 -11.78 -14.07 6.23
C TYR A 207 -11.16 -14.57 7.53
N LYS A 208 -11.90 -14.57 8.65
CA LYS A 208 -11.41 -15.13 9.92
C LYS A 208 -11.11 -16.63 9.78
N GLU A 209 -12.01 -17.37 9.13
CA GLU A 209 -11.84 -18.81 8.87
C GLU A 209 -10.63 -19.07 7.93
N MET A 210 -10.48 -18.22 6.91
CA MET A 210 -9.33 -18.25 6.00
C MET A 210 -8.00 -18.01 6.73
N VAL A 211 -7.92 -16.99 7.59
CA VAL A 211 -6.70 -16.68 8.36
C VAL A 211 -6.32 -17.83 9.26
N GLU A 212 -7.28 -18.40 9.99
CA GLU A 212 -6.99 -19.53 10.86
C GLU A 212 -6.51 -20.75 10.07
N HIS A 213 -6.98 -20.93 8.83
CA HIS A 213 -6.43 -21.92 7.92
C HIS A 213 -4.97 -21.64 7.53
N VAL A 214 -4.69 -20.46 6.98
CA VAL A 214 -3.35 -20.05 6.55
C VAL A 214 -2.35 -20.06 7.72
N LYS A 215 -2.76 -19.53 8.88
CA LYS A 215 -1.97 -19.50 10.11
C LYS A 215 -1.56 -20.90 10.56
N ARG A 216 -2.50 -21.84 10.61
CA ARG A 216 -2.22 -23.24 10.99
C ARG A 216 -1.23 -23.87 10.02
N HIS A 217 -1.45 -23.68 8.72
CA HIS A 217 -0.59 -24.24 7.68
C HIS A 217 0.84 -23.71 7.74
N ILE A 218 1.01 -22.40 7.92
CA ILE A 218 2.33 -21.80 8.14
C ILE A 218 2.96 -22.35 9.41
N GLN A 219 2.17 -22.49 10.49
CA GLN A 219 2.67 -22.97 11.77
C GLN A 219 3.18 -24.41 11.72
N GLU A 220 2.51 -25.27 10.93
CA GLU A 220 2.94 -26.67 10.71
C GLU A 220 4.25 -26.75 9.92
N LYS A 221 4.51 -25.80 9.02
CA LYS A 221 5.73 -25.75 8.19
C LYS A 221 6.92 -25.04 8.84
N LYS A 222 6.70 -24.30 9.93
CA LYS A 222 7.77 -23.57 10.62
C LYS A 222 8.75 -24.52 11.30
N GLU A 223 10.04 -24.45 10.93
CA GLU A 223 11.10 -25.26 11.52
C GLU A 223 11.33 -24.95 13.02
N PHE A 224 11.06 -23.71 13.42
CA PHE A 224 11.16 -23.24 14.80
C PHE A 224 9.79 -22.75 15.27
N GLN A 225 9.20 -23.40 16.29
CA GLN A 225 7.93 -23.01 16.92
C GLN A 225 8.00 -21.70 17.72
N LEU A 226 8.97 -20.84 17.42
CA LEU A 226 9.08 -19.54 18.03
C LEU A 226 7.93 -18.68 17.45
N ASN A 227 6.98 -18.32 18.31
CA ASN A 227 5.82 -17.45 18.15
C ASN A 227 4.78 -17.74 17.03
N PRO A 228 3.47 -17.72 17.38
CA PRO A 228 2.40 -17.92 16.41
C PRO A 228 2.34 -16.78 15.38
N VAL A 229 1.80 -17.08 14.20
CA VAL A 229 1.46 -16.06 13.19
C VAL A 229 0.35 -15.16 13.74
N LEU A 230 0.54 -13.85 13.64
CA LEU A 230 -0.39 -12.85 14.16
C LEU A 230 -1.49 -12.55 13.12
N PRO A 231 -2.78 -12.67 13.47
CA PRO A 231 -3.85 -12.16 12.62
C PRO A 231 -3.89 -10.62 12.71
N VAL A 232 -3.96 -9.94 11.57
CA VAL A 232 -4.16 -8.49 11.50
C VAL A 232 -5.46 -8.21 10.75
N TYR A 233 -6.32 -7.41 11.36
CA TYR A 233 -7.62 -7.03 10.79
C TYR A 233 -7.53 -5.62 10.19
N CYS A 234 -8.00 -5.49 8.95
CA CYS A 234 -7.97 -4.25 8.18
C CYS A 234 -8.70 -3.11 8.90
N CYS A 235 -7.97 -2.04 9.22
CA CYS A 235 -8.50 -0.83 9.81
C CYS A 235 -9.42 -0.07 8.85
N GLY A 236 -9.03 0.06 7.57
CA GLY A 236 -9.84 0.74 6.54
C GLY A 236 -11.23 0.12 6.37
N GLU A 237 -11.37 -1.19 6.61
CA GLU A 237 -12.68 -1.85 6.58
C GLU A 237 -13.62 -1.31 7.66
N ILE A 238 -13.12 -0.98 8.86
CA ILE A 238 -13.98 -0.48 9.93
C ILE A 238 -14.57 0.87 9.56
N PHE A 239 -13.76 1.77 8.99
CA PHE A 239 -14.22 3.04 8.45
C PHE A 239 -15.32 2.83 7.40
N ARG A 240 -15.05 1.94 6.42
CA ARG A 240 -16.02 1.59 5.37
C ARG A 240 -17.34 1.07 5.95
N VAL A 241 -17.29 0.08 6.84
CA VAL A 241 -18.48 -0.55 7.42
C VAL A 241 -19.27 0.46 8.27
N MET A 242 -18.60 1.33 9.03
CA MET A 242 -19.29 2.39 9.77
C MET A 242 -20.04 3.36 8.84
N VAL A 243 -19.40 3.82 7.77
CA VAL A 243 -20.03 4.73 6.79
C VAL A 243 -21.16 4.05 6.05
N GLN A 244 -20.97 2.79 5.62
CA GLN A 244 -22.02 2.02 4.93
C GLN A 244 -23.24 1.83 5.82
N ASP A 245 -23.06 1.41 7.07
CA ASP A 245 -24.16 1.25 8.02
C ASP A 245 -24.93 2.57 8.23
N ALA A 246 -24.27 3.73 8.16
CA ALA A 246 -24.95 5.03 8.23
C ALA A 246 -25.79 5.32 7.00
N PHE A 247 -25.27 5.03 5.81
CA PHE A 247 -26.01 5.18 4.56
C PHE A 247 -27.22 4.23 4.48
N ASP A 248 -27.08 2.99 4.94
CA ASP A 248 -28.17 2.01 4.95
C ASP A 248 -29.38 2.52 5.76
N LYS A 249 -29.17 3.32 6.81
CA LYS A 249 -30.25 3.91 7.62
C LYS A 249 -31.05 4.99 6.91
N ILE A 250 -30.51 5.55 5.82
CA ILE A 250 -31.14 6.59 5.01
C ILE A 250 -31.29 6.18 3.55
N GLU A 251 -31.11 4.91 3.19
CA GLU A 251 -31.07 4.44 1.80
C GLU A 251 -32.32 4.85 1.01
N ASP A 252 -33.51 4.66 1.59
CA ASP A 252 -34.78 5.07 0.99
C ASP A 252 -34.86 6.59 0.76
N ILE A 253 -34.29 7.38 1.66
CA ILE A 253 -34.26 8.84 1.56
C ILE A 253 -33.26 9.27 0.49
N VAL A 254 -32.08 8.63 0.42
CA VAL A 254 -31.08 8.90 -0.62
C VAL A 254 -31.66 8.67 -2.01
N ARG A 255 -32.46 7.61 -2.22
CA ARG A 255 -33.14 7.38 -3.50
C ARG A 255 -34.10 8.51 -3.86
N LYS A 256 -34.83 9.10 -2.90
CA LYS A 256 -35.65 10.30 -3.12
C LYS A 256 -34.81 11.52 -3.45
N VAL A 257 -33.71 11.74 -2.72
CA VAL A 257 -32.78 12.86 -2.95
C VAL A 257 -32.19 12.79 -4.36
N GLN A 258 -31.84 11.60 -4.85
CA GLN A 258 -31.34 11.40 -6.20
C GLN A 258 -32.34 11.81 -7.29
N GLN A 259 -33.65 11.75 -7.03
CA GLN A 259 -34.66 12.20 -7.98
C GLN A 259 -34.78 13.74 -8.03
N VAL A 260 -34.66 14.42 -6.89
CA VAL A 260 -34.78 15.90 -6.82
C VAL A 260 -33.48 16.63 -7.15
N HIS A 261 -32.32 16.02 -6.89
CA HIS A 261 -31.00 16.63 -7.08
C HIS A 261 -30.20 16.01 -8.24
N SER A 262 -30.78 15.02 -8.95
CA SER A 262 -30.26 14.43 -10.19
C SER A 262 -28.75 14.15 -10.18
N PHE A 263 -28.26 13.45 -9.16
CA PHE A 263 -26.88 12.96 -9.13
C PHE A 263 -26.82 11.45 -9.31
N LYS A 264 -25.87 10.98 -10.11
CA LYS A 264 -25.48 9.57 -10.23
C LYS A 264 -24.02 9.45 -9.86
N THR A 265 -23.67 8.45 -9.06
CA THR A 265 -22.28 8.14 -8.74
C THR A 265 -21.75 7.16 -9.77
N SER A 266 -20.73 7.56 -10.54
CA SER A 266 -20.05 6.70 -11.51
C SER A 266 -19.24 5.59 -10.84
N GLU A 267 -18.71 5.87 -9.65
CA GLU A 267 -17.98 4.91 -8.83
C GLU A 267 -18.66 4.78 -7.46
N PRO A 268 -18.64 3.59 -6.85
CA PRO A 268 -19.21 3.34 -5.54
C PRO A 268 -18.27 3.88 -4.44
N LEU A 269 -17.98 5.19 -4.46
CA LEU A 269 -17.17 5.87 -3.45
C LEU A 269 -18.07 6.60 -2.45
N TRP A 270 -17.93 6.28 -1.15
CA TRP A 270 -18.72 6.90 -0.10
C TRP A 270 -18.43 8.39 0.05
N SER A 271 -17.20 8.85 -0.24
CA SER A 271 -16.87 10.28 -0.27
C SER A 271 -17.65 11.03 -1.35
N THR A 272 -17.76 10.46 -2.54
CA THR A 272 -18.56 11.04 -3.63
C THR A 272 -20.05 11.07 -3.30
N ILE A 273 -20.60 10.00 -2.71
CA ILE A 273 -21.99 9.97 -2.25
C ILE A 273 -22.22 11.07 -1.19
N TRP A 274 -21.33 11.14 -0.21
CA TRP A 274 -21.39 12.13 0.86
C TRP A 274 -21.35 13.57 0.35
N LEU A 275 -20.41 13.91 -0.54
CA LEU A 275 -20.30 15.25 -1.14
C LEU A 275 -21.58 15.64 -1.90
N ASN A 276 -22.15 14.72 -2.70
CA ASN A 276 -23.41 14.97 -3.40
C ASN A 276 -24.57 15.17 -2.43
N LEU A 277 -24.63 14.41 -1.32
CA LEU A 277 -25.67 14.60 -0.30
C LEU A 277 -25.49 15.93 0.45
N GLN A 278 -24.25 16.34 0.73
CA GLN A 278 -23.98 17.66 1.33
C GLN A 278 -24.42 18.80 0.40
N GLU A 279 -24.13 18.70 -0.90
CA GLU A 279 -24.58 19.67 -1.90
C GLU A 279 -26.11 19.71 -2.01
N ALA A 280 -26.76 18.54 -1.97
CA ALA A 280 -28.21 18.44 -1.97
C ALA A 280 -28.84 19.09 -0.72
N VAL A 281 -28.27 18.84 0.47
CA VAL A 281 -28.71 19.46 1.73
C VAL A 281 -28.54 20.97 1.68
N LYS A 282 -27.42 21.47 1.13
CA LYS A 282 -27.19 22.91 0.95
C LYS A 282 -28.25 23.51 0.03
N SER A 283 -28.47 22.93 -1.14
CA SER A 283 -29.48 23.37 -2.13
C SER A 283 -30.90 23.35 -1.57
N TRP A 284 -31.21 22.37 -0.71
CA TRP A 284 -32.47 22.31 0.03
C TRP A 284 -32.61 23.49 1.00
N SER A 285 -31.58 23.75 1.79
CA SER A 285 -31.59 24.82 2.80
C SER A 285 -31.70 26.24 2.20
N THR A 286 -31.20 26.44 0.98
CA THR A 286 -31.28 27.70 0.24
C THR A 286 -32.58 27.84 -0.57
N GLY A 287 -33.38 26.79 -0.67
CA GLY A 287 -34.61 26.75 -1.47
C GLY A 287 -34.37 26.68 -2.98
N GLU A 288 -33.18 26.26 -3.40
CA GLU A 288 -32.75 26.19 -4.81
C GLU A 288 -33.18 24.88 -5.50
N LEU A 289 -33.67 23.89 -4.73
CA LEU A 289 -34.15 22.62 -5.30
C LEU A 289 -35.46 22.79 -6.08
N SER A 290 -35.43 22.42 -7.36
CA SER A 290 -36.63 22.32 -8.19
C SER A 290 -37.30 20.95 -8.00
N THR A 291 -38.52 20.94 -7.47
CA THR A 291 -39.35 19.73 -7.35
C THR A 291 -40.32 19.55 -8.53
N LYS A 292 -40.20 20.40 -9.56
CA LYS A 292 -41.19 20.49 -10.66
C LYS A 292 -41.18 19.28 -11.60
N ASP A 293 -40.04 18.59 -11.67
CA ASP A 293 -39.82 17.46 -12.59
C ASP A 293 -40.01 16.09 -11.93
N VAL A 294 -40.37 16.05 -10.63
CA VAL A 294 -40.57 14.81 -9.87
C VAL A 294 -41.99 14.27 -10.02
N ILE A 295 -42.12 13.03 -10.49
CA ILE A 295 -43.40 12.37 -10.74
C ILE A 295 -43.94 11.74 -9.45
N GLY A 296 -44.52 12.56 -8.56
CA GLY A 296 -45.20 12.08 -7.34
C GLY A 296 -44.81 12.84 -6.08
N SER A 297 -45.79 13.19 -5.23
CA SER A 297 -45.52 13.93 -3.97
C SER A 297 -44.76 13.11 -2.93
N ASN A 298 -44.78 11.78 -3.03
CA ASN A 298 -44.13 10.87 -2.09
C ASN A 298 -42.63 10.67 -2.37
N ASP A 299 -42.16 11.13 -3.53
CA ASP A 299 -40.79 10.98 -4.00
C ASP A 299 -39.90 12.19 -3.65
N VAL A 300 -40.49 13.22 -3.04
CA VAL A 300 -39.77 14.38 -2.49
C VAL A 300 -39.50 14.13 -1.00
N PRO A 301 -38.26 14.29 -0.50
CA PRO A 301 -37.99 14.10 0.92
C PRO A 301 -38.70 15.15 1.80
N SER A 302 -39.26 14.71 2.92
CA SER A 302 -39.88 15.61 3.93
C SER A 302 -38.83 16.45 4.67
N PRO A 303 -39.21 17.56 5.34
CA PRO A 303 -38.28 18.33 6.18
C PRO A 303 -37.59 17.48 7.27
N GLU A 304 -38.28 16.49 7.84
CA GLU A 304 -37.71 15.55 8.80
C GLU A 304 -36.73 14.57 8.14
N GLU A 305 -37.02 14.13 6.91
CA GLU A 305 -36.09 13.29 6.13
C GLU A 305 -34.81 14.05 5.76
N TRP A 306 -34.92 15.32 5.36
CA TRP A 306 -33.76 16.18 5.11
C TRP A 306 -32.89 16.39 6.36
N LYS A 307 -33.51 16.55 7.54
CA LYS A 307 -32.77 16.60 8.81
C LYS A 307 -31.98 15.33 9.08
N LYS A 308 -32.50 14.15 8.72
CA LYS A 308 -31.76 12.88 8.83
C LYS A 308 -30.56 12.84 7.88
N VAL A 309 -30.73 13.28 6.63
CA VAL A 309 -29.63 13.35 5.65
C VAL A 309 -28.54 14.31 6.14
N GLU A 310 -28.93 15.49 6.65
CA GLU A 310 -28.00 16.45 7.25
C GLU A 310 -27.22 15.84 8.43
N GLY A 311 -27.92 15.12 9.32
CA GLY A 311 -27.32 14.42 10.45
C GLY A 311 -26.28 13.38 10.02
N VAL A 312 -26.62 12.52 9.05
CA VAL A 312 -25.70 11.53 8.49
C VAL A 312 -24.50 12.19 7.80
N CYS A 313 -24.71 13.27 7.04
CA CYS A 313 -23.62 14.01 6.40
C CYS A 313 -22.63 14.59 7.41
N LYS A 314 -23.11 15.07 8.57
CA LYS A 314 -22.24 15.56 9.66
C LYS A 314 -21.41 14.42 10.27
N ILE A 315 -22.03 13.26 10.50
CA ILE A 315 -21.32 12.09 11.05
C ILE A 315 -20.23 11.64 10.06
N ILE A 316 -20.57 11.46 8.78
CA ILE A 316 -19.62 10.99 7.76
C ILE A 316 -18.50 12.01 7.57
N GLY A 317 -18.78 13.31 7.59
CA GLY A 317 -17.74 14.33 7.48
C GLY A 317 -16.68 14.24 8.57
N SER A 318 -17.07 13.94 9.82
CA SER A 318 -16.06 13.75 10.86
C SER A 318 -15.30 12.42 10.76
N ILE A 319 -15.87 11.41 10.10
CA ILE A 319 -15.15 10.17 9.78
C ILE A 319 -14.16 10.42 8.63
N ASP A 320 -14.56 11.21 7.64
CA ASP A 320 -13.76 11.63 6.48
C ASP A 320 -12.50 12.37 6.92
N GLU A 321 -12.61 13.36 7.81
CA GLU A 321 -11.47 14.10 8.37
C GLU A 321 -10.39 13.18 8.95
N VAL A 322 -10.78 12.17 9.73
CA VAL A 322 -9.84 11.19 10.31
C VAL A 322 -9.32 10.21 9.26
N SER A 323 -10.17 9.80 8.31
CA SER A 323 -9.80 8.91 7.21
C SER A 323 -8.75 9.54 6.31
N GLU A 324 -8.92 10.81 5.97
CA GLU A 324 -7.98 11.57 5.16
C GLU A 324 -6.62 11.67 5.85
N ALA A 325 -6.61 12.12 7.11
CA ALA A 325 -5.39 12.23 7.91
C ALA A 325 -4.62 10.89 8.02
N LEU A 326 -5.33 9.78 8.24
CA LEU A 326 -4.72 8.46 8.37
C LEU A 326 -4.25 7.90 7.04
N PHE A 327 -5.15 7.75 6.05
CA PHE A 327 -4.90 6.92 4.87
C PHE A 327 -4.14 7.62 3.74
N TYR A 328 -3.93 8.94 3.84
CA TYR A 328 -3.02 9.70 2.97
C TYR A 328 -1.63 9.93 3.57
N THR A 329 -1.39 9.48 4.81
CA THR A 329 -0.05 9.52 5.40
C THR A 329 0.92 8.62 4.62
N THR A 330 2.12 9.12 4.33
CA THR A 330 3.17 8.35 3.66
C THR A 330 4.53 8.48 4.38
N PRO A 331 5.22 7.37 4.74
CA PRO A 331 4.74 5.98 4.69
C PRO A 331 3.69 5.71 5.78
N LEU A 332 2.68 4.90 5.45
CA LEU A 332 1.64 4.49 6.39
C LEU A 332 2.10 3.31 7.24
N THR A 333 2.65 3.60 8.43
CA THR A 333 3.18 2.59 9.35
C THR A 333 2.24 2.34 10.55
N PRO A 334 2.21 1.12 11.12
CA PRO A 334 1.32 0.75 12.24
C PRO A 334 1.25 1.71 13.43
N ASN A 335 2.37 2.36 13.77
CA ASN A 335 2.44 3.27 14.91
C ASN A 335 1.48 4.46 14.83
N VAL A 336 1.03 4.85 13.62
CA VAL A 336 0.14 6.01 13.47
C VAL A 336 -1.34 5.69 13.66
N TYR A 337 -1.73 4.42 13.64
CA TYR A 337 -3.14 4.03 13.64
C TYR A 337 -3.82 4.31 14.98
N LEU A 338 -3.14 4.03 16.10
CA LEU A 338 -3.78 4.12 17.42
C LEU A 338 -4.24 5.55 17.75
N TYR A 339 -3.47 6.58 17.39
CA TYR A 339 -3.86 7.96 17.71
C TYR A 339 -4.97 8.50 16.81
N HIS A 340 -5.01 8.10 15.54
CA HIS A 340 -6.14 8.43 14.67
C HIS A 340 -7.42 7.72 15.13
N LEU A 341 -7.32 6.45 15.53
CA LEU A 341 -8.45 5.71 16.10
C LEU A 341 -8.89 6.31 17.44
N HIS A 342 -7.97 6.84 18.23
CA HIS A 342 -8.31 7.57 19.46
C HIS A 342 -9.07 8.86 19.16
N GLU A 343 -8.66 9.64 18.16
CA GLU A 343 -9.37 10.84 17.72
C GLU A 343 -10.78 10.50 17.24
N LEU A 344 -10.91 9.49 16.38
CA LEU A 344 -12.21 8.99 15.91
C LEU A 344 -13.10 8.59 17.09
N HIS A 345 -12.56 7.86 18.06
CA HIS A 345 -13.29 7.46 19.26
C HIS A 345 -13.78 8.67 20.06
N GLY A 346 -12.96 9.70 20.23
CA GLY A 346 -13.33 10.94 20.90
C GLY A 346 -14.48 11.68 20.18
N ILE A 347 -14.38 11.81 18.86
CA ILE A 347 -15.41 12.39 18.00
C ILE A 347 -16.73 11.62 18.14
N LEU A 348 -16.71 10.30 17.94
CA LEU A 348 -17.90 9.46 18.02
C LEU A 348 -18.49 9.45 19.43
N THR A 349 -17.67 9.43 20.47
CA THR A 349 -18.14 9.49 21.87
C THR A 349 -18.88 10.80 22.13
N LYS A 350 -18.35 11.93 21.66
CA LYS A 350 -19.04 13.22 21.75
C LYS A 350 -20.37 13.20 20.99
N MET A 351 -20.39 12.73 19.75
CA MET A 351 -21.60 12.62 18.93
C MET A 351 -22.63 11.63 19.49
N SER A 352 -22.21 10.65 20.30
CA SER A 352 -23.13 9.70 20.93
C SER A 352 -24.07 10.35 21.96
N THR A 353 -23.76 11.58 22.37
CA THR A 353 -24.55 12.42 23.30
C THR A 353 -25.41 13.47 22.59
N ASP A 354 -25.50 13.43 21.26
CA ASP A 354 -26.28 14.37 20.45
C ASP A 354 -27.76 14.45 20.91
N SER A 355 -28.43 15.58 20.72
CA SER A 355 -29.85 15.76 21.05
C SER A 355 -30.80 14.94 20.16
N ASP A 356 -30.40 14.62 18.93
CA ASP A 356 -31.16 13.86 17.95
C ASP A 356 -31.04 12.34 18.19
N SER A 357 -32.17 11.67 18.40
CA SER A 357 -32.20 10.23 18.70
C SER A 357 -31.75 9.34 17.54
N PHE A 358 -31.98 9.78 16.31
CA PHE A 358 -31.61 9.04 15.12
C PHE A 358 -30.08 9.04 14.96
N ASN A 359 -29.46 10.23 15.02
CA ASN A 359 -28.00 10.37 14.97
C ASN A 359 -27.30 9.61 16.10
N ARG A 360 -27.80 9.74 17.34
CA ARG A 360 -27.26 8.97 18.49
C ARG A 360 -27.26 7.46 18.25
N THR A 361 -28.30 6.93 17.59
CA THR A 361 -28.40 5.49 17.34
C THR A 361 -27.34 5.03 16.35
N ILE A 362 -27.16 5.76 15.25
CA ILE A 362 -26.11 5.48 14.25
C ILE A 362 -24.72 5.50 14.89
N VAL A 363 -24.42 6.55 15.67
CA VAL A 363 -23.11 6.71 16.29
C VAL A 363 -22.84 5.63 17.35
N LYS A 364 -23.86 5.18 18.09
CA LYS A 364 -23.72 4.05 19.03
C LYS A 364 -23.45 2.74 18.32
N ASP A 365 -24.09 2.49 17.17
CA ASP A 365 -23.82 1.32 16.34
C ASP A 365 -22.37 1.36 15.81
N MET A 366 -21.87 2.53 15.39
CA MET A 366 -20.47 2.73 14.99
C MET A 366 -19.47 2.47 16.13
N LEU A 367 -19.72 3.05 17.32
CA LEU A 367 -18.89 2.81 18.50
C LEU A 367 -18.83 1.33 18.88
N LYS A 368 -19.95 0.61 18.75
CA LYS A 368 -19.97 -0.83 18.99
C LYS A 368 -18.99 -1.57 18.06
N LYS A 369 -19.01 -1.28 16.76
CA LYS A 369 -18.06 -1.88 15.79
C LYS A 369 -16.62 -1.47 16.05
N PHE A 370 -16.40 -0.22 16.46
CA PHE A 370 -15.08 0.26 16.87
C PHE A 370 -14.50 -0.58 18.02
N TYR A 371 -15.31 -0.86 19.06
CA TYR A 371 -14.86 -1.69 20.18
C TYR A 371 -14.70 -3.16 19.81
N GLU A 372 -15.54 -3.70 18.91
CA GLU A 372 -15.38 -5.05 18.36
C GLU A 372 -14.08 -5.18 17.55
N TYR A 373 -13.67 -4.14 16.81
CA TYR A 373 -12.38 -4.10 16.15
C TYR A 373 -11.22 -4.02 17.12
N LEU A 374 -11.35 -3.16 18.14
CA LEU A 374 -10.34 -2.96 19.19
C LEU A 374 -10.38 -4.07 20.27
N ASP A 375 -10.79 -5.28 19.90
CA ASP A 375 -10.65 -6.50 20.71
C ASP A 375 -9.16 -6.82 20.94
N ASN A 376 -8.88 -7.77 21.82
CA ASN A 376 -7.58 -8.01 22.45
C ASN A 376 -6.40 -8.08 21.46
N ASP A 377 -6.50 -8.84 20.37
CA ASP A 377 -5.39 -8.98 19.41
C ASP A 377 -5.04 -7.66 18.72
N MET A 378 -6.03 -6.96 18.15
CA MET A 378 -5.80 -5.68 17.50
C MET A 378 -5.38 -4.60 18.48
N PHE A 379 -5.95 -4.59 19.68
CA PHE A 379 -5.54 -3.69 20.74
C PHE A 379 -4.04 -3.86 21.05
N LEU A 380 -3.57 -5.11 21.21
CA LEU A 380 -2.15 -5.37 21.45
C LEU A 380 -1.28 -4.94 20.27
N LEU A 381 -1.66 -5.26 19.03
CA LEU A 381 -0.90 -4.86 17.85
C LEU A 381 -0.79 -3.34 17.70
N LEU A 382 -1.89 -2.61 17.88
CA LEU A 382 -1.93 -1.15 17.76
C LEU A 382 -1.14 -0.48 18.88
N THR A 383 -1.26 -0.96 20.12
CA THR A 383 -0.56 -0.41 21.28
C THR A 383 0.94 -0.71 21.27
N MET A 384 1.34 -1.93 20.92
CA MET A 384 2.76 -2.27 20.73
C MET A 384 3.38 -1.44 19.60
N SER A 385 2.66 -1.26 18.49
CA SER A 385 3.11 -0.42 17.38
C SER A 385 3.28 1.04 17.80
N ALA A 386 2.31 1.60 18.53
CA ALA A 386 2.40 2.95 19.07
C ALA A 386 3.53 3.09 20.10
N ALA A 387 3.76 2.07 20.93
CA ALA A 387 4.85 2.08 21.90
C ALA A 387 6.24 2.05 21.26
N LEU A 388 6.36 1.60 20.00
CA LEU A 388 7.58 1.70 19.20
C LEU A 388 7.76 3.09 18.56
N ASP A 389 6.80 4.00 18.69
CA ASP A 389 7.00 5.40 18.33
C ASP A 389 7.64 6.14 19.52
N PRO A 390 8.85 6.73 19.36
CA PRO A 390 9.52 7.43 20.45
C PRO A 390 8.76 8.67 20.96
N ARG A 391 7.76 9.19 20.22
CA ARG A 391 6.86 10.27 20.69
C ARG A 391 5.78 9.75 21.65
N PHE A 392 5.50 8.46 21.62
CA PHE A 392 4.42 7.83 22.38
C PHE A 392 4.94 6.97 23.53
N LYS A 393 5.72 5.93 23.20
CA LYS A 393 6.18 4.89 24.14
C LYS A 393 5.02 4.35 25.00
N MET A 394 5.32 3.76 26.16
CA MET A 394 4.29 3.30 27.10
C MET A 394 3.44 4.44 27.68
N ARG A 395 3.94 5.69 27.69
CA ARG A 395 3.21 6.85 28.22
C ARG A 395 1.93 7.14 27.45
N TYR A 396 1.96 7.02 26.13
CA TYR A 396 0.76 7.17 25.33
C TYR A 396 -0.25 6.05 25.60
N ILE A 397 0.21 4.83 25.89
CA ILE A 397 -0.66 3.69 26.20
C ILE A 397 -1.38 3.91 27.53
N GLU A 398 -0.67 4.42 28.54
CA GLU A 398 -1.26 4.84 29.82
C GLU A 398 -2.36 5.89 29.59
N PHE A 399 -2.05 6.92 28.80
CA PHE A 399 -3.01 7.98 28.45
C PHE A 399 -4.24 7.43 27.72
N PHE A 400 -4.03 6.65 26.65
CA PHE A 400 -5.11 6.04 25.86
C PHE A 400 -6.04 5.17 26.72
N CYS A 401 -5.48 4.31 27.58
CA CYS A 401 -6.29 3.45 28.42
C CYS A 401 -7.15 4.24 29.42
N SER A 402 -6.64 5.36 29.94
CA SER A 402 -7.37 6.22 30.88
C SER A 402 -8.54 6.97 30.24
N GLU A 403 -8.41 7.38 28.97
CA GLU A 403 -9.46 8.13 28.27
C GLU A 403 -10.56 7.23 27.71
N VAL A 404 -10.20 6.04 27.20
CA VAL A 404 -11.17 5.10 26.58
C VAL A 404 -11.99 4.33 27.62
N LYS A 405 -11.74 4.53 28.93
CA LYS A 405 -12.47 3.93 30.07
C LYS A 405 -12.72 2.42 29.91
N ARG A 406 -11.69 1.69 29.46
CA ARG A 406 -11.76 0.22 29.41
C ARG A 406 -11.74 -0.32 30.84
N LYS A 407 -12.39 -1.47 31.06
CA LYS A 407 -12.28 -2.17 32.35
C LYS A 407 -10.82 -2.61 32.54
N ASP A 408 -10.27 -2.42 33.73
CA ASP A 408 -8.91 -2.83 34.13
C ASP A 408 -7.74 -2.15 33.37
N GLU A 409 -7.73 -0.82 33.29
CA GLU A 409 -6.68 -0.01 32.65
C GLU A 409 -5.24 -0.43 33.02
N LYS A 410 -4.95 -0.58 34.32
CA LYS A 410 -3.62 -0.98 34.81
C LYS A 410 -3.20 -2.36 34.31
N THR A 411 -4.16 -3.28 34.24
CA THR A 411 -3.93 -4.64 33.74
C THR A 411 -3.61 -4.59 32.25
N GLN A 412 -4.32 -3.78 31.47
CA GLN A 412 -4.08 -3.66 30.03
C GLN A 412 -2.70 -3.09 29.71
N VAL A 413 -2.28 -2.00 30.38
CA VAL A 413 -0.94 -1.43 30.20
C VAL A 413 0.15 -2.46 30.54
N ALA A 414 -0.05 -3.24 31.60
CA ALA A 414 0.87 -4.30 31.99
C ALA A 414 0.93 -5.45 30.95
N ILE A 415 -0.21 -5.83 30.36
CA ILE A 415 -0.26 -6.84 29.29
C ILE A 415 0.53 -6.35 28.06
N VAL A 416 0.38 -5.08 27.67
CA VAL A 416 1.14 -4.51 26.54
C VAL A 416 2.63 -4.56 26.81
N LEU A 417 3.08 -4.14 28.01
CA LEU A 417 4.48 -4.19 28.38
C LEU A 417 5.02 -5.63 28.36
N TRP A 418 4.27 -6.58 28.92
CA TRP A 418 4.63 -7.99 28.92
C TRP A 418 4.74 -8.56 27.50
N ALA A 419 3.79 -8.25 26.61
CA ALA A 419 3.83 -8.68 25.22
C ALA A 419 5.03 -8.08 24.46
N MET A 420 5.41 -6.83 24.75
CA MET A 420 6.63 -6.22 24.20
C MET A 420 7.89 -6.92 24.69
N GLN A 421 7.96 -7.27 25.97
CA GLN A 421 9.11 -7.98 26.56
C GLN A 421 9.23 -9.39 25.99
N GLU A 422 8.13 -10.15 25.92
CA GLU A 422 8.11 -11.50 25.33
C GLU A 422 8.53 -11.47 23.86
N LEU A 423 8.05 -10.49 23.09
CA LEU A 423 8.48 -10.32 21.71
C LEU A 423 9.96 -9.95 21.62
N PHE A 424 10.45 -9.08 22.50
CA PHE A 424 11.85 -8.68 22.50
C PHE A 424 12.76 -9.89 22.80
N ASP A 425 12.40 -10.72 23.78
CA ASP A 425 13.15 -11.93 24.13
C ASP A 425 13.23 -12.92 22.96
N ASP A 426 12.15 -13.06 22.19
CA ASP A 426 12.15 -13.84 20.94
C ASP A 426 13.17 -13.31 19.92
N TYR A 427 13.29 -11.98 19.78
CA TYR A 427 14.27 -11.37 18.89
C TYR A 427 15.71 -11.54 19.38
N VAL A 428 15.94 -11.52 20.70
CA VAL A 428 17.25 -11.83 21.30
C VAL A 428 17.68 -13.26 20.95
N ILE A 429 16.75 -14.23 21.05
CA ILE A 429 17.01 -15.64 20.74
C ILE A 429 17.28 -15.84 19.24
N ARG A 430 16.46 -15.24 18.36
CA ARG A 430 16.58 -15.42 16.91
C ARG A 430 17.77 -14.71 16.29
N PHE A 431 18.11 -13.54 16.81
CA PHE A 431 19.13 -12.65 16.24
C PHE A 431 20.17 -12.29 17.31
N PRO A 432 20.94 -13.27 17.81
CA PRO A 432 21.95 -13.00 18.81
C PRO A 432 22.95 -11.99 18.27
N THR A 433 23.14 -10.88 18.99
CA THR A 433 24.10 -9.86 18.60
C THR A 433 25.51 -10.47 18.67
N GLU A 434 26.36 -10.27 17.67
CA GLU A 434 27.71 -10.87 17.56
C GLU A 434 28.67 -10.56 18.75
N GLY A 435 28.23 -9.80 19.75
CA GLY A 435 28.93 -9.57 21.02
C GLY A 435 28.88 -10.73 22.02
N GLU A 436 27.94 -11.67 21.93
CA GLU A 436 27.85 -12.79 22.89
C GLU A 436 28.66 -14.03 22.48
N SER A 437 29.05 -14.13 21.20
CA SER A 437 29.99 -15.16 20.72
C SER A 437 31.30 -14.58 20.19
N CYS A 438 31.81 -13.52 20.81
CA CYS A 438 33.17 -13.04 20.56
C CYS A 438 34.21 -14.10 20.98
N ARG A 439 34.44 -15.13 20.15
CA ARG A 439 35.79 -15.63 19.97
C ARG A 439 36.56 -14.48 19.34
N PRO A 440 37.55 -13.89 20.03
CA PRO A 440 38.21 -12.70 19.53
C PRO A 440 38.80 -13.01 18.16
N ARG A 441 38.37 -12.28 17.12
CA ARG A 441 39.15 -12.17 15.89
C ARG A 441 40.55 -11.77 16.35
N ARG A 442 41.54 -12.61 16.06
CA ARG A 442 42.91 -12.52 16.57
C ARG A 442 43.52 -11.18 16.15
N TRP A 443 43.33 -10.15 16.99
CA TRP A 443 43.90 -8.83 16.79
C TRP A 443 45.41 -9.01 16.95
N LYS A 444 46.16 -8.89 15.85
CA LYS A 444 47.58 -9.27 15.82
C LYS A 444 48.46 -8.42 16.76
N ARG A 445 47.95 -7.34 17.37
CA ARG A 445 48.62 -6.55 18.41
C ARG A 445 47.63 -5.86 19.38
N SER A 446 47.19 -6.55 20.42
CA SER A 446 46.43 -5.94 21.53
C SER A 446 47.42 -5.45 22.60
N PHE A 447 47.38 -4.15 22.94
CA PHE A 447 48.21 -3.58 24.01
C PHE A 447 47.79 -4.14 25.37
N ARG A 448 48.78 -4.47 26.22
CA ARG A 448 48.56 -5.02 27.56
C ARG A 448 47.63 -4.15 28.41
N VAL A 449 47.80 -2.82 28.33
CA VAL A 449 46.95 -1.84 29.02
C VAL A 449 45.46 -1.96 28.67
N VAL A 450 45.12 -2.34 27.44
CA VAL A 450 43.72 -2.50 27.01
C VAL A 450 43.14 -3.78 27.62
N LYS A 451 43.93 -4.84 27.76
CA LYS A 451 43.50 -6.07 28.44
C LYS A 451 43.33 -5.85 29.94
N ASP A 452 44.28 -5.16 30.56
CA ASP A 452 44.23 -4.85 31.99
C ASP A 452 43.02 -3.94 32.30
N TYR A 453 42.71 -2.97 31.44
CA TYR A 453 41.51 -2.14 31.53
C TYR A 453 40.22 -2.92 31.31
N GLN A 454 40.16 -3.81 30.32
CA GLN A 454 39.01 -4.70 30.10
C GLN A 454 38.75 -5.58 31.33
N GLN A 455 39.81 -6.15 31.90
CA GLN A 455 39.73 -6.96 33.11
C GLN A 455 39.29 -6.13 34.31
N PHE A 456 39.78 -4.90 34.45
CA PHE A 456 39.35 -3.95 35.49
C PHE A 456 37.86 -3.61 35.38
N ILE A 457 37.35 -3.32 34.19
CA ILE A 457 35.92 -3.07 33.96
C ILE A 457 35.10 -4.32 34.31
N SER A 458 35.49 -5.50 33.86
CA SER A 458 34.76 -6.74 34.16
C SER A 458 34.80 -7.15 35.64
N SER A 459 35.68 -6.56 36.45
CA SER A 459 35.83 -6.86 37.89
C SER A 459 34.95 -6.00 38.79
N ASN A 460 34.33 -4.94 38.26
CA ASN A 460 33.40 -4.11 39.02
C ASN A 460 31.99 -4.70 38.97
N ASP A 461 31.28 -4.61 40.10
CA ASP A 461 29.84 -4.85 40.24
C ASP A 461 29.08 -3.84 39.36
N HIS A 462 29.03 -4.12 38.06
CA HIS A 462 28.23 -3.35 37.14
C HIS A 462 26.77 -3.75 37.37
N PRO A 463 25.85 -2.76 37.50
CA PRO A 463 24.43 -3.07 37.46
C PRO A 463 24.13 -3.88 36.18
N ALA A 464 23.25 -4.87 36.28
CA ALA A 464 22.89 -5.73 35.16
C ALA A 464 22.65 -4.88 33.91
N LYS A 465 23.31 -5.25 32.80
CA LYS A 465 23.24 -4.51 31.55
C LYS A 465 21.78 -4.43 31.10
N LYS A 466 21.18 -3.24 31.16
CA LYS A 466 19.79 -3.02 30.73
C LYS A 466 19.61 -3.43 29.26
N SER A 467 18.50 -4.08 28.97
CA SER A 467 18.15 -4.46 27.60
C SER A 467 17.97 -3.23 26.72
N ASP A 468 17.92 -3.45 25.40
CA ASP A 468 17.59 -2.37 24.45
C ASP A 468 16.20 -1.81 24.70
N LEU A 469 15.23 -2.68 25.01
CA LEU A 469 13.86 -2.30 25.33
C LEU A 469 13.80 -1.43 26.59
N ASP A 470 14.44 -1.85 27.68
CA ASP A 470 14.40 -1.09 28.94
C ASP A 470 14.98 0.32 28.76
N ARG A 471 16.13 0.43 28.08
CA ARG A 471 16.78 1.71 27.83
C ARG A 471 15.91 2.64 27.00
N TYR A 472 15.29 2.11 25.95
CA TYR A 472 14.37 2.87 25.10
C TYR A 472 13.14 3.35 25.86
N LEU A 473 12.55 2.50 26.70
CA LEU A 473 11.35 2.85 27.47
C LEU A 473 11.61 3.83 28.61
N GLU A 474 12.82 3.83 29.19
CA GLU A 474 13.23 4.76 30.25
C GLU A 474 13.52 6.18 29.72
N GLU A 475 13.89 6.31 28.45
CA GLU A 475 14.14 7.61 27.85
C GLU A 475 12.87 8.46 27.74
N PRO A 476 12.99 9.80 27.84
CA PRO A 476 11.84 10.69 27.69
C PRO A 476 11.14 10.50 26.35
N VAL A 477 9.84 10.75 26.32
CA VAL A 477 9.08 10.82 25.07
C VAL A 477 9.58 11.99 24.24
N LEU A 478 9.70 11.79 22.93
CA LEU A 478 10.06 12.87 22.02
C LEU A 478 8.90 13.86 21.86
N PRO A 479 9.18 15.16 21.69
CA PRO A 479 8.16 16.14 21.34
C PRO A 479 7.41 15.77 20.06
N TRP A 480 6.14 16.15 19.98
CA TRP A 480 5.32 15.94 18.79
C TRP A 480 5.91 16.70 17.59
N SER A 481 5.93 16.03 16.44
CA SER A 481 6.25 16.62 15.15
C SER A 481 5.38 15.95 14.07
N PRO A 482 4.69 16.72 13.22
CA PRO A 482 3.87 16.17 12.14
C PRO A 482 4.72 15.47 11.06
N ASP A 483 5.95 15.94 10.82
CA ASP A 483 6.86 15.41 9.80
C ASP A 483 7.70 14.20 10.29
N PHE A 484 7.32 13.63 11.44
CA PHE A 484 8.09 12.54 12.04
C PHE A 484 7.91 11.23 11.26
N ASN A 485 9.03 10.64 10.85
CA ASN A 485 9.07 9.35 10.17
C ASN A 485 9.70 8.28 11.09
N ALA A 486 8.89 7.34 11.56
CA ALA A 486 9.32 6.29 12.49
C ALA A 486 10.42 5.39 11.92
N LEU A 487 10.34 5.02 10.64
CA LEU A 487 11.35 4.17 9.99
C LEU A 487 12.72 4.88 9.91
N SER A 488 12.72 6.16 9.55
CA SER A 488 13.94 6.98 9.50
C SER A 488 14.56 7.18 10.89
N TRP A 489 13.71 7.32 11.91
CA TRP A 489 14.17 7.40 13.29
C TRP A 489 14.82 6.08 13.74
N TRP A 490 14.14 4.94 13.54
CA TRP A 490 14.66 3.63 13.91
C TRP A 490 15.93 3.24 13.13
N ARG A 491 16.05 3.67 11.87
CA ARG A 491 17.30 3.54 11.10
C ARG A 491 18.49 4.16 11.81
N THR A 492 18.28 5.35 12.37
CA THR A 492 19.34 6.12 13.06
C THR A 492 19.56 5.58 14.46
N ALA A 493 18.48 5.22 15.16
CA ALA A 493 18.52 4.69 16.52
C ALA A 493 19.02 3.24 16.59
N GLY A 494 19.07 2.51 15.47
CA GLY A 494 19.45 1.09 15.44
C GLY A 494 20.86 0.78 15.94
N THR A 495 21.79 1.74 15.90
CA THR A 495 23.10 1.56 16.55
C THR A 495 23.02 1.58 18.08
N ALA A 496 22.05 2.31 18.64
CA ALA A 496 21.82 2.40 20.07
C ALA A 496 20.91 1.27 20.58
N TYR A 497 19.98 0.76 19.77
CA TYR A 497 19.08 -0.34 20.11
C TYR A 497 19.06 -1.43 19.02
N PRO A 498 20.16 -2.19 18.82
CA PRO A 498 20.28 -3.13 17.71
C PRO A 498 19.14 -4.16 17.63
N THR A 499 18.77 -4.78 18.74
CA THR A 499 17.71 -5.80 18.76
C THR A 499 16.34 -5.16 18.62
N LEU A 500 16.10 -4.05 19.33
CA LEU A 500 14.81 -3.38 19.31
C LEU A 500 14.51 -2.75 17.95
N SER A 501 15.51 -2.19 17.26
CA SER A 501 15.33 -1.65 15.91
C SER A 501 14.96 -2.72 14.89
N ARG A 502 15.46 -3.95 15.05
CA ARG A 502 15.08 -5.08 14.21
C ARG A 502 13.63 -5.47 14.46
N MET A 503 13.24 -5.55 15.73
CA MET A 503 11.85 -5.76 16.14
C MET A 503 10.94 -4.68 15.56
N ALA A 504 11.33 -3.41 15.67
CA ALA A 504 10.58 -2.28 15.13
C ALA A 504 10.47 -2.34 13.60
N ARG A 505 11.56 -2.67 12.89
CA ARG A 505 11.58 -2.79 11.43
C ARG A 505 10.53 -3.79 10.93
N ASP A 506 10.48 -4.95 11.57
CA ASP A 506 9.60 -6.05 11.17
C ASP A 506 8.15 -5.80 11.62
N PHE A 507 7.95 -5.21 12.81
CA PHE A 507 6.62 -4.90 13.34
C PHE A 507 5.95 -3.73 12.59
N LEU A 508 6.71 -2.69 12.25
CA LEU A 508 6.22 -1.54 11.49
C LEU A 508 6.02 -1.82 9.99
N ALA A 509 6.38 -3.03 9.53
CA ALA A 509 6.07 -3.49 8.18
C ALA A 509 4.68 -4.13 8.05
N MET A 510 3.99 -4.41 9.16
CA MET A 510 2.64 -5.00 9.13
C MET A 510 1.66 -4.03 8.49
N PRO A 511 0.93 -4.40 7.42
CA PRO A 511 -0.09 -3.53 6.88
C PRO A 511 -1.32 -3.58 7.80
N MET A 512 -1.60 -2.51 8.54
CA MET A 512 -2.83 -2.43 9.36
C MET A 512 -4.08 -2.15 8.52
N SER A 513 -3.93 -1.92 7.21
CA SER A 513 -5.02 -1.73 6.25
C SER A 513 -4.64 -2.33 4.90
N LEU A 514 -5.62 -2.97 4.24
CA LEU A 514 -5.48 -3.47 2.86
C LEU A 514 -5.63 -2.34 1.82
N SER A 515 -6.29 -1.25 2.22
CA SER A 515 -6.52 -0.07 1.41
C SER A 515 -5.78 1.15 1.95
N THR A 516 -5.27 1.97 1.03
CA THR A 516 -4.66 3.29 1.30
C THR A 516 -5.23 4.32 0.31
N GLY A 517 -5.13 5.61 0.65
CA GLY A 517 -5.70 6.71 -0.13
C GLY A 517 -7.16 6.47 -0.50
N ASN A 518 -7.49 6.66 -1.77
CA ASN A 518 -8.85 6.46 -2.33
C ASN A 518 -9.42 5.05 -2.11
N GLY A 519 -8.58 4.03 -1.90
CA GLY A 519 -9.05 2.65 -1.73
C GLY A 519 -9.90 2.42 -0.49
N VAL A 520 -9.84 3.30 0.51
CA VAL A 520 -10.68 3.23 1.73
C VAL A 520 -12.09 3.78 1.48
N TYR A 521 -12.25 4.55 0.40
CA TYR A 521 -13.48 5.24 0.09
C TYR A 521 -14.50 4.40 -0.68
N TYR A 522 -14.17 3.19 -1.10
CA TYR A 522 -15.15 2.31 -1.74
C TYR A 522 -16.24 1.87 -0.76
N THR A 523 -17.51 1.94 -1.14
CA THR A 523 -18.65 1.39 -0.38
C THR A 523 -18.71 -0.14 -0.48
N VAL A 524 -18.19 -0.70 -1.57
CA VAL A 524 -18.09 -2.14 -1.84
C VAL A 524 -16.63 -2.63 -1.72
N SER A 525 -16.43 -3.94 -1.84
CA SER A 525 -15.07 -4.49 -2.02
C SER A 525 -14.35 -3.76 -3.15
N LYS A 526 -13.06 -3.49 -2.96
CA LYS A 526 -12.27 -2.74 -3.94
C LYS A 526 -12.38 -3.39 -5.33
N PRO A 527 -12.67 -2.62 -6.39
CA PRO A 527 -12.80 -3.17 -7.73
C PRO A 527 -11.46 -3.72 -8.23
N ALA A 528 -11.50 -4.85 -8.92
CA ALA A 528 -10.37 -5.33 -9.67
C ALA A 528 -10.19 -4.50 -10.97
N ASP A 529 -8.96 -4.33 -11.43
CA ASP A 529 -8.68 -3.62 -12.68
C ASP A 529 -9.23 -4.44 -13.87
N GLU A 530 -10.29 -3.93 -14.50
CA GLU A 530 -11.01 -4.61 -15.58
C GLU A 530 -10.07 -4.96 -16.76
N HIS A 531 -9.08 -4.12 -17.05
CA HIS A 531 -8.10 -4.34 -18.11
C HIS A 531 -7.17 -5.53 -17.82
N ILE A 532 -7.00 -5.87 -16.54
CA ILE A 532 -6.13 -6.95 -16.09
C ILE A 532 -6.90 -8.26 -15.92
N VAL A 533 -8.11 -8.20 -15.37
CA VAL A 533 -8.91 -9.42 -15.12
C VAL A 533 -9.49 -10.02 -16.39
N CYS A 534 -9.56 -9.27 -17.50
CA CYS A 534 -9.95 -9.79 -18.81
C CYS A 534 -8.85 -10.61 -19.50
N LEU A 535 -7.63 -10.63 -18.94
CA LEU A 535 -6.47 -11.30 -19.53
C LEU A 535 -6.44 -12.79 -19.20
N LYS A 536 -5.57 -13.54 -19.89
CA LYS A 536 -5.29 -14.94 -19.53
C LYS A 536 -4.75 -15.00 -18.08
N PRO A 537 -5.10 -16.03 -17.29
CA PRO A 537 -4.73 -16.11 -15.87
C PRO A 537 -3.24 -15.91 -15.57
N ASP A 538 -2.35 -16.55 -16.35
CA ASP A 538 -0.90 -16.45 -16.14
C ASP A 538 -0.38 -15.02 -16.37
N LEU A 539 -0.87 -14.37 -17.43
CA LEU A 539 -0.50 -13.02 -17.81
C LEU A 539 -1.08 -11.99 -16.83
N MET A 540 -2.33 -12.19 -16.40
CA MET A 540 -2.97 -11.41 -15.35
C MET A 540 -2.15 -11.43 -14.04
N ASN A 541 -1.74 -12.62 -13.58
CA ASN A 541 -0.87 -12.78 -12.42
C ASN A 541 0.48 -12.10 -12.64
N ALA A 542 1.11 -12.30 -13.81
CA ALA A 542 2.41 -11.75 -14.14
C ALA A 542 2.42 -10.21 -14.11
N LEU A 543 1.41 -9.56 -14.68
CA LEU A 543 1.29 -8.10 -14.69
C LEU A 543 1.01 -7.53 -13.30
N MET A 544 0.12 -8.15 -12.52
CA MET A 544 -0.14 -7.70 -11.14
C MET A 544 1.09 -7.84 -10.23
N CYS A 545 1.84 -8.91 -10.42
CA CYS A 545 3.11 -9.12 -9.73
C CYS A 545 4.16 -8.07 -10.12
N THR A 546 4.45 -7.94 -11.41
CA THR A 546 5.51 -7.04 -11.91
C THR A 546 5.24 -5.57 -11.60
N ARG A 547 3.98 -5.12 -11.64
CA ARG A 547 3.57 -3.76 -11.22
C ARG A 547 3.92 -3.42 -9.78
N SER A 548 4.07 -4.44 -8.93
CA SER A 548 4.49 -4.28 -7.53
C SER A 548 5.99 -4.47 -7.34
N TRP A 549 6.71 -4.97 -8.34
CA TRP A 549 8.13 -5.33 -8.25
C TRP A 549 9.08 -4.28 -8.83
N VAL A 550 8.63 -3.62 -9.90
CA VAL A 550 9.32 -2.53 -10.57
C VAL A 550 8.90 -1.21 -9.94
#